data_AF-A0A5C9BJ38-F1
#
_entry.id   AF-A0A5C9BJ38-F1
#
_cell.length_a   1.000
_cell.length_b   1.000
_cell.length_c   1.000
_cell.angle_alpha   90.00
_cell.angle_beta   90.00
_cell.angle_gamma   90.00
#
_symmetry.space_group_name_H-M   'P 1'
#
loop_
_entity.id
_entity.type
_entity.pdbx_description
1 polymer ?
#
loop_
_entity_poly.entity_id
_entity_poly.type
_entity_poly.pdbx_seq_one_letter_code
_entity_poly.pdbx_strand_id
1 'polypeptide(L)'
;MIVLEDRQALARDIDVAHTAGARLKPACEIAGINLRTLQRWQAADGLVSGDGRPQAARPAPGHALSDAERAHLLAVANEPRFAAVPPARIVPMLADEGVYLASESTFSRVLKAHGQTAHRGRAKAPKAVRPPTTHIAAGPRQVWCWDMTYLHAQVMGRWFYLYLILDLYSRKIVGWEVHDADHADHAAHLVRRTALAEGIAAMGVKPVLHGDNGSTLKATTVLAMLNWLGVKPSYSRPRVSDDNAYAEPLFRTAKYRPEFPAKGFADLDQARTWAAGFVHWYNFDHRHSGIRYVSPSQRHAGDDHAILAARHALYRTARELNPARWSGDTRNWSPIGAVTLNPERDSIIKTHLAGNHIQPLAA
;
A
#
# COMPACT_ATOMS: atom_id res chain seq x y z
N MET A 1 -27.92 -5.84 -17.06
CA MET A 1 -28.91 -5.82 -18.15
C MET A 1 -28.88 -7.22 -18.74
N ILE A 2 -29.99 -7.96 -18.70
CA ILE A 2 -30.01 -9.35 -19.16
C ILE A 2 -30.13 -9.33 -20.69
N VAL A 3 -29.15 -9.92 -21.37
CA VAL A 3 -29.07 -9.97 -22.84
C VAL A 3 -30.22 -10.83 -23.36
N LEU A 4 -30.66 -10.61 -24.61
CA LEU A 4 -31.83 -11.30 -25.17
C LEU A 4 -31.74 -12.83 -25.05
N GLU A 5 -30.57 -13.40 -25.32
CA GLU A 5 -30.30 -14.83 -25.19
C GLU A 5 -30.49 -15.33 -23.76
N ASP A 6 -29.97 -14.61 -22.77
CA ASP A 6 -30.14 -14.93 -21.35
C ASP A 6 -31.62 -14.82 -20.92
N ARG A 7 -32.37 -13.85 -21.46
CA ARG A 7 -33.82 -13.74 -21.17
C ARG A 7 -34.58 -14.94 -21.70
N GLN A 8 -34.26 -15.38 -22.92
CA GLN A 8 -34.87 -16.55 -23.54
C GLN A 8 -34.49 -17.84 -22.81
N ALA A 9 -33.23 -17.99 -22.38
CA ALA A 9 -32.78 -19.12 -21.57
C ALA A 9 -33.51 -19.14 -20.21
N LEU A 10 -33.47 -18.04 -19.44
CA LEU A 10 -34.13 -17.95 -18.14
C LEU A 10 -35.64 -18.17 -18.24
N ALA A 11 -36.31 -17.61 -19.26
CA ALA A 11 -37.74 -17.82 -19.44
C ALA A 11 -38.07 -19.29 -19.75
N ARG A 12 -37.26 -19.97 -20.58
CA ARG A 12 -37.41 -21.39 -20.88
C ARG A 12 -37.18 -22.26 -19.64
N ASP A 13 -36.11 -22.01 -18.89
CA ASP A 13 -35.77 -22.82 -17.71
C ASP A 13 -36.82 -22.68 -16.60
N ILE A 14 -37.36 -21.46 -16.41
CA ILE A 14 -38.46 -21.23 -15.46
C ILE A 14 -39.75 -21.91 -15.92
N ASP A 15 -40.05 -21.91 -17.22
CA ASP A 15 -41.23 -22.57 -17.79
C ASP A 15 -41.14 -24.10 -17.67
N VAL A 16 -39.97 -24.68 -17.92
CA VAL A 16 -39.67 -26.10 -17.70
C VAL A 16 -39.87 -26.47 -16.23
N ALA A 17 -39.30 -25.69 -15.31
CA ALA A 17 -39.47 -25.92 -13.87
C ALA A 17 -40.93 -25.80 -13.43
N HIS A 18 -41.67 -24.83 -13.97
CA HIS A 18 -43.08 -24.64 -13.66
C HIS A 18 -43.95 -25.80 -14.16
N THR A 19 -43.70 -26.26 -15.39
CA THR A 19 -44.39 -27.43 -15.98
C THR A 19 -44.09 -28.72 -15.22
N ALA A 20 -42.89 -28.84 -14.64
CA ALA A 20 -42.51 -29.93 -13.75
C ALA A 20 -43.13 -29.84 -12.33
N GLY A 21 -44.02 -28.86 -12.08
CA GLY A 21 -44.79 -28.73 -10.84
C GLY A 21 -44.28 -27.67 -9.86
N ALA A 22 -43.21 -26.93 -10.19
CA ALA A 22 -42.76 -25.83 -9.34
C ALA A 22 -43.74 -24.65 -9.36
N ARG A 23 -43.90 -23.95 -8.24
CA ARG A 23 -44.65 -22.68 -8.22
C ARG A 23 -43.84 -21.60 -8.94
N LEU A 24 -44.49 -20.85 -9.83
CA LEU A 24 -43.85 -19.89 -10.73
C LEU A 24 -43.06 -18.78 -9.99
N LYS A 25 -43.61 -18.24 -8.90
CA LYS A 25 -42.95 -17.18 -8.12
C LYS A 25 -41.62 -17.63 -7.49
N PRO A 26 -41.55 -18.74 -6.74
CA PRO A 26 -40.29 -19.31 -6.26
C PRO A 26 -39.28 -19.63 -7.37
N ALA A 27 -39.73 -20.14 -8.51
CA ALA A 27 -38.85 -20.44 -9.65
C ALA A 27 -38.18 -19.18 -10.21
N CYS A 28 -38.92 -18.07 -10.34
CA CYS A 28 -38.36 -16.78 -10.70
C CYS A 28 -37.33 -16.27 -9.68
N GLU A 29 -37.62 -16.39 -8.38
CA GLU A 29 -36.73 -15.93 -7.31
C GLU A 29 -35.39 -16.68 -7.31
N ILE A 30 -35.41 -18.00 -7.53
CA ILE A 30 -34.20 -18.83 -7.68
C ILE A 30 -33.40 -18.42 -8.92
N ALA A 31 -34.08 -18.11 -10.03
CA ALA A 31 -33.47 -17.61 -11.25
C ALA A 31 -32.99 -16.14 -11.15
N GLY A 32 -33.13 -15.50 -9.99
CA GLY A 32 -32.67 -14.14 -9.73
C GLY A 32 -33.52 -13.04 -10.38
N ILE A 33 -34.75 -13.34 -10.80
CA ILE A 33 -35.66 -12.38 -11.43
C ILE A 33 -37.01 -12.31 -10.71
N ASN A 34 -37.69 -11.16 -10.81
CA ASN A 34 -39.04 -11.03 -10.26
C ASN A 34 -40.08 -11.63 -11.21
N LEU A 35 -41.15 -12.23 -10.69
CA LEU A 35 -42.29 -12.73 -11.48
C LEU A 35 -42.83 -11.70 -12.48
N ARG A 36 -42.98 -10.42 -12.08
CA ARG A 36 -43.41 -9.34 -12.99
C ARG A 36 -42.42 -9.10 -14.14
N THR A 37 -41.14 -9.40 -13.94
CA THR A 37 -40.13 -9.30 -15.00
C THR A 37 -40.30 -10.39 -16.03
N LEU A 38 -40.55 -11.63 -15.60
CA LEU A 38 -40.86 -12.75 -16.51
C LEU A 38 -42.14 -12.48 -17.31
N GLN A 39 -43.22 -12.07 -16.63
CA GLN A 39 -44.49 -11.71 -17.28
C GLN A 39 -44.31 -10.60 -18.32
N ARG A 40 -43.50 -9.58 -18.02
CA ARG A 40 -43.17 -8.51 -18.96
C ARG A 40 -42.33 -8.98 -20.15
N TRP A 41 -41.47 -9.99 -19.98
CA TRP A 41 -40.74 -10.58 -21.11
C TRP A 41 -41.66 -11.40 -22.02
N GLN A 42 -42.57 -12.16 -21.42
CA GLN A 42 -43.56 -12.98 -22.15
C GLN A 42 -44.64 -12.14 -22.85
N ALA A 43 -44.89 -10.91 -22.39
CA ALA A 43 -45.79 -9.97 -23.04
C ALA A 43 -45.09 -9.15 -24.15
N ALA A 44 -45.86 -8.78 -25.20
CA ALA A 44 -45.50 -7.80 -26.22
C ALA A 44 -44.06 -7.93 -26.77
N ASP A 45 -43.73 -9.13 -27.27
CA ASP A 45 -42.47 -9.47 -27.96
C ASP A 45 -41.17 -9.25 -27.15
N GLY A 46 -41.24 -9.17 -25.82
CA GLY A 46 -40.08 -8.93 -24.95
C GLY A 46 -38.99 -10.02 -25.00
N LEU A 47 -39.37 -11.25 -25.41
CA LEU A 47 -38.47 -12.37 -25.68
C LEU A 47 -37.94 -12.42 -27.12
N VAL A 48 -38.38 -11.52 -28.00
CA VAL A 48 -37.95 -11.43 -29.40
C VAL A 48 -37.15 -10.14 -29.66
N SER A 49 -37.61 -9.02 -29.10
CA SER A 49 -37.04 -7.67 -29.31
C SER A 49 -35.98 -7.26 -28.27
N GLY A 50 -35.98 -7.90 -27.08
CA GLY A 50 -34.99 -7.64 -26.03
C GLY A 50 -35.23 -6.38 -25.20
N ASP A 51 -34.17 -5.71 -24.76
CA ASP A 51 -34.29 -4.46 -24.01
C ASP A 51 -34.46 -3.29 -24.96
N GLY A 52 -35.62 -2.62 -24.94
CA GLY A 52 -35.84 -1.39 -25.71
C GLY A 52 -35.23 -0.13 -25.09
N ARG A 53 -34.79 -0.17 -23.82
CA ARG A 53 -34.21 1.01 -23.12
C ARG A 53 -32.95 1.63 -23.76
N PRO A 54 -32.09 0.87 -24.47
CA PRO A 54 -30.99 1.43 -25.26
C PRO A 54 -31.45 2.15 -26.53
N GLN A 55 -32.59 1.73 -27.11
CA GLN A 55 -33.15 2.30 -28.35
C GLN A 55 -34.16 3.42 -28.08
N ALA A 56 -34.57 3.61 -26.82
CA ALA A 56 -35.47 4.67 -26.43
C ALA A 56 -34.83 6.04 -26.73
N ALA A 57 -35.46 6.80 -27.63
CA ALA A 57 -35.16 8.21 -27.84
C ALA A 57 -35.46 8.99 -26.56
N ARG A 58 -34.41 9.39 -25.83
CA ARG A 58 -34.55 10.21 -24.62
C ARG A 58 -34.45 11.68 -25.01
N PRO A 59 -35.43 12.53 -24.64
CA PRO A 59 -35.31 13.96 -24.87
C PRO A 59 -34.07 14.51 -24.15
N ALA A 60 -33.45 15.53 -24.74
CA ALA A 60 -32.33 16.22 -24.10
C ALA A 60 -32.79 16.78 -22.74
N PRO A 61 -31.99 16.68 -21.67
CA PRO A 61 -32.36 17.23 -20.38
C PRO A 61 -32.56 18.75 -20.50
N GLY A 62 -33.67 19.28 -19.96
CA GLY A 62 -33.99 20.71 -20.06
C GLY A 62 -32.98 21.66 -19.38
N HIS A 63 -32.08 21.13 -18.57
CA HIS A 63 -30.99 21.86 -17.90
C HIS A 63 -29.63 21.71 -18.60
N ALA A 64 -29.59 21.06 -19.77
CA ALA A 64 -28.36 20.98 -20.54
C ALA A 64 -28.02 22.35 -21.14
N LEU A 65 -26.74 22.74 -21.09
CA LEU A 65 -26.25 23.90 -21.81
C LEU A 65 -26.61 23.75 -23.30
N SER A 66 -27.24 24.79 -23.84
CA SER A 66 -27.46 24.99 -25.27
C SER A 66 -26.14 25.07 -26.03
N ASP A 67 -26.20 24.91 -27.34
CA ASP A 67 -25.00 25.01 -28.19
C ASP A 67 -24.37 26.40 -28.13
N ALA A 68 -25.19 27.45 -27.98
CA ALA A 68 -24.72 28.82 -27.79
C ALA A 68 -23.95 29.00 -26.47
N GLU A 69 -24.48 28.47 -25.36
CA GLU A 69 -23.81 28.53 -24.05
C GLU A 69 -22.52 27.70 -24.03
N ARG A 70 -22.50 26.54 -24.71
CA ARG A 70 -21.29 25.73 -24.88
C ARG A 70 -20.23 26.47 -25.68
N ALA A 71 -20.61 27.12 -26.77
CA ALA A 71 -19.72 27.92 -27.60
C ALA A 71 -19.15 29.10 -26.81
N HIS A 72 -19.98 29.78 -26.01
CA HIS A 72 -19.52 30.86 -25.15
C HIS A 72 -18.53 30.38 -24.07
N LEU A 73 -18.86 29.28 -23.38
CA LEU A 73 -17.95 28.64 -22.43
C LEU A 73 -16.59 28.29 -23.06
N LEU A 74 -16.60 27.72 -24.26
CA LEU A 74 -15.38 27.41 -25.01
C LEU A 74 -14.59 28.66 -25.38
N ALA A 75 -15.25 29.72 -25.83
CA ALA A 75 -14.59 30.97 -26.17
C ALA A 75 -13.86 31.53 -24.95
N VAL A 76 -14.55 31.59 -23.80
CA VAL A 76 -13.97 32.05 -22.54
C VAL A 76 -12.82 31.14 -22.10
N ALA A 77 -12.99 29.83 -22.10
CA ALA A 77 -11.93 28.89 -21.72
C ALA A 77 -10.66 28.96 -22.61
N ASN A 78 -10.79 29.49 -23.82
CA ASN A 78 -9.68 29.69 -24.77
C ASN A 78 -9.13 31.12 -24.81
N GLU A 79 -9.58 32.01 -23.92
CA GLU A 79 -8.97 33.32 -23.77
C GLU A 79 -7.48 33.19 -23.37
N PRO A 80 -6.60 34.11 -23.81
CA PRO A 80 -5.17 34.05 -23.52
C PRO A 80 -4.84 33.89 -22.02
N ARG A 81 -5.62 34.53 -21.14
CA ARG A 81 -5.46 34.45 -19.68
C ARG A 81 -5.74 33.05 -19.09
N PHE A 82 -6.52 32.22 -19.79
CA PHE A 82 -6.88 30.86 -19.37
C PHE A 82 -6.15 29.76 -20.17
N ALA A 83 -5.31 30.12 -21.14
CA ALA A 83 -4.65 29.20 -22.05
C ALA A 83 -3.82 28.08 -21.36
N ALA A 84 -3.30 28.33 -20.16
CA ALA A 84 -2.54 27.35 -19.36
C ALA A 84 -3.25 26.92 -18.06
N VAL A 85 -4.52 27.29 -17.90
CA VAL A 85 -5.24 27.18 -16.63
C VAL A 85 -6.26 26.04 -16.70
N PRO A 86 -6.33 25.13 -15.70
CA PRO A 86 -7.32 24.06 -15.70
C PRO A 86 -8.71 24.58 -15.27
N PRO A 87 -9.81 23.88 -15.61
CA PRO A 87 -11.17 24.24 -15.19
C PRO A 87 -11.34 24.55 -13.70
N ALA A 88 -10.65 23.80 -12.82
CA ALA A 88 -10.64 24.01 -11.37
C ALA A 88 -10.05 25.36 -10.91
N ARG A 89 -9.46 26.12 -11.83
CA ARG A 89 -8.94 27.47 -11.62
C ARG A 89 -9.71 28.50 -12.45
N ILE A 90 -10.09 28.18 -13.68
CA ILE A 90 -10.92 29.06 -14.54
C ILE A 90 -12.24 29.41 -13.84
N VAL A 91 -12.94 28.42 -13.29
CA VAL A 91 -14.27 28.64 -12.70
C VAL A 91 -14.21 29.57 -11.47
N PRO A 92 -13.30 29.38 -10.49
CA PRO A 92 -13.10 30.36 -9.42
C PRO A 92 -12.70 31.76 -9.91
N MET A 93 -11.78 31.86 -10.88
CA MET A 93 -11.35 33.16 -11.42
C MET A 93 -12.51 33.94 -12.06
N LEU A 94 -13.40 33.25 -12.78
CA LEU A 94 -14.63 33.86 -13.30
C LEU A 94 -15.60 34.25 -12.18
N ALA A 95 -15.70 33.43 -11.13
CA ALA A 95 -16.55 33.73 -9.98
C ALA A 95 -16.06 34.97 -9.22
N ASP A 96 -14.74 35.17 -9.10
CA ASP A 96 -14.14 36.39 -8.53
C ASP A 96 -14.49 37.64 -9.35
N GLU A 97 -14.81 37.47 -10.64
CA GLU A 97 -15.28 38.51 -11.57
C GLU A 97 -16.81 38.64 -11.61
N GLY A 98 -17.53 37.86 -10.80
CA GLY A 98 -19.00 37.82 -10.78
C GLY A 98 -19.63 37.10 -11.98
N VAL A 99 -18.85 36.30 -12.72
CA VAL A 99 -19.30 35.56 -13.91
C VAL A 99 -19.44 34.08 -13.59
N TYR A 100 -20.60 33.50 -13.89
CA TYR A 100 -20.83 32.06 -13.80
C TYR A 100 -21.36 31.51 -15.12
N LEU A 101 -20.59 30.59 -15.73
CA LEU A 101 -20.96 29.93 -16.99
C LEU A 101 -21.43 28.49 -16.75
N ALA A 102 -20.67 27.71 -15.98
CA ALA A 102 -20.98 26.34 -15.63
C ALA A 102 -20.07 25.82 -14.51
N SER A 103 -20.41 24.66 -13.95
CA SER A 103 -19.56 23.95 -12.98
C SER A 103 -18.25 23.44 -13.61
N GLU A 104 -17.24 23.20 -12.77
CA GLU A 104 -15.95 22.62 -13.17
C GLU A 104 -16.11 21.32 -13.99
N SER A 105 -17.03 20.44 -13.54
CA SER A 105 -17.32 19.17 -14.23
C SER A 105 -17.87 19.38 -15.64
N THR A 106 -18.66 20.44 -15.85
CA THR A 106 -19.22 20.79 -17.15
C THR A 106 -18.17 21.43 -18.04
N PHE A 107 -17.32 22.31 -17.52
CA PHE A 107 -16.12 22.79 -18.24
C PHE A 107 -15.26 21.62 -18.72
N SER A 108 -14.92 20.67 -17.84
CA SER A 108 -14.13 19.49 -18.21
C SER A 108 -14.80 18.67 -19.31
N ARG A 109 -16.13 18.48 -19.24
CA ARG A 109 -16.89 17.73 -20.24
C ARG A 109 -16.88 18.42 -21.60
N VAL A 110 -17.12 19.74 -21.64
CA VAL A 110 -17.14 20.53 -22.87
C VAL A 110 -15.75 20.59 -23.50
N LEU A 111 -14.71 20.91 -22.73
CA LEU A 111 -13.33 20.90 -23.23
C LEU A 111 -12.89 19.53 -23.73
N LYS A 112 -13.32 18.44 -23.07
CA LYS A 112 -13.05 17.07 -23.52
C LYS A 112 -13.73 16.75 -24.84
N ALA A 113 -14.98 17.14 -25.02
CA ALA A 113 -15.71 16.95 -26.27
C ALA A 113 -15.04 17.68 -27.45
N HIS A 114 -14.35 18.80 -27.18
CA HIS A 114 -13.59 19.56 -28.18
C HIS A 114 -12.09 19.23 -28.23
N GLY A 115 -11.64 18.14 -27.58
CA GLY A 115 -10.24 17.71 -27.62
C GLY A 115 -9.24 18.60 -26.85
N GLN A 116 -9.72 19.58 -26.06
CA GLN A 116 -8.88 20.57 -25.36
C GLN A 116 -8.39 20.12 -23.97
N THR A 117 -8.57 18.83 -23.64
CA THR A 117 -8.11 18.19 -22.39
C THR A 117 -6.84 17.35 -22.58
N ALA A 118 -6.15 17.51 -23.71
CA ALA A 118 -4.88 16.85 -23.95
C ALA A 118 -3.85 17.23 -22.86
N HIS A 119 -3.02 16.26 -22.49
CA HIS A 119 -1.97 16.44 -21.48
C HIS A 119 -0.98 17.51 -21.96
N ARG A 120 -0.97 18.69 -21.31
CA ARG A 120 -0.18 19.86 -21.74
C ARG A 120 1.30 19.83 -21.30
N GLY A 121 1.72 18.80 -20.57
CA GLY A 121 3.09 18.63 -20.08
C GLY A 121 3.89 17.56 -20.84
N ARG A 122 5.24 17.65 -20.76
CA ARG A 122 6.19 16.64 -21.28
C ARG A 122 6.21 15.33 -20.46
N ALA A 123 5.39 15.23 -19.42
CA ALA A 123 5.33 14.01 -18.60
C ALA A 123 4.79 12.86 -19.45
N LYS A 124 5.49 11.73 -19.41
CA LYS A 124 5.06 10.52 -20.11
C LYS A 124 3.75 10.04 -19.50
N ALA A 125 2.86 9.49 -20.32
CA ALA A 125 1.66 8.83 -19.83
C ALA A 125 2.03 7.77 -18.78
N PRO A 126 1.26 7.63 -17.68
CA PRO A 126 1.50 6.59 -16.68
C PRO A 126 1.52 5.23 -17.37
N LYS A 127 2.67 4.55 -17.31
CA LYS A 127 2.78 3.18 -17.80
C LYS A 127 2.27 2.24 -16.71
N ALA A 128 1.57 1.18 -17.10
CA ALA A 128 1.27 0.09 -16.18
C ALA A 128 2.60 -0.51 -15.68
N VAL A 129 2.91 -0.27 -14.42
CA VAL A 129 4.09 -0.84 -13.75
C VAL A 129 3.68 -2.21 -13.20
N ARG A 130 4.60 -3.19 -13.25
CA ARG A 130 4.38 -4.48 -12.58
C ARG A 130 4.00 -4.25 -11.12
N PRO A 131 3.03 -5.01 -10.56
CA PRO A 131 2.74 -4.94 -9.14
C PRO A 131 4.02 -5.21 -8.34
N PRO A 132 4.23 -4.51 -7.23
CA PRO A 132 5.42 -4.71 -6.40
C PRO A 132 5.46 -6.16 -5.90
N THR A 133 6.67 -6.72 -5.79
CA THR A 133 6.85 -7.97 -5.05
C THR A 133 6.49 -7.68 -3.60
N THR A 134 5.42 -8.27 -3.09
CA THR A 134 5.07 -8.18 -1.68
C THR A 134 5.59 -9.41 -0.95
N HIS A 135 6.18 -9.18 0.21
CA HIS A 135 6.51 -10.23 1.16
C HIS A 135 5.66 -10.02 2.41
N ILE A 136 5.20 -11.10 3.01
CA ILE A 136 4.38 -11.09 4.20
C ILE A 136 5.17 -11.76 5.31
N ALA A 137 5.39 -11.04 6.41
CA ALA A 137 6.01 -11.56 7.61
C ALA A 137 4.95 -11.73 8.70
N ALA A 138 4.64 -12.98 9.05
CA ALA A 138 3.78 -13.35 10.16
C ALA A 138 4.54 -13.43 11.49
N GLY A 139 5.89 -13.49 11.44
CA GLY A 139 6.76 -13.56 12.61
C GLY A 139 8.17 -13.04 12.32
N PRO A 140 9.04 -13.00 13.35
CA PRO A 140 10.42 -12.55 13.21
C PRO A 140 11.22 -13.50 12.30
N ARG A 141 12.28 -12.98 11.67
CA ARG A 141 13.25 -13.72 10.83
C ARG A 141 12.64 -14.35 9.57
N GLN A 142 11.53 -13.81 9.08
CA GLN A 142 10.91 -14.22 7.81
C GLN A 142 11.26 -13.28 6.65
N VAL A 143 11.26 -11.98 6.91
CA VAL A 143 11.58 -10.96 5.90
C VAL A 143 12.47 -9.91 6.55
N TRP A 144 13.62 -9.69 5.94
CA TRP A 144 14.58 -8.68 6.32
C TRP A 144 14.64 -7.59 5.25
N CYS A 145 14.75 -6.34 5.69
CA CYS A 145 14.97 -5.19 4.85
C CYS A 145 16.41 -4.70 5.04
N TRP A 146 17.17 -4.67 3.96
CA TRP A 146 18.51 -4.11 3.87
C TRP A 146 18.43 -2.67 3.40
N ASP A 147 19.22 -1.77 4.01
CA ASP A 147 19.45 -0.45 3.45
C ASP A 147 20.77 0.16 3.97
N MET A 148 21.24 1.21 3.29
CA MET A 148 22.45 1.94 3.64
C MET A 148 22.19 3.45 3.67
N THR A 149 22.79 4.15 4.63
CA THR A 149 22.78 5.62 4.66
C THR A 149 24.19 6.19 4.86
N TYR A 150 24.38 7.39 4.35
CA TYR A 150 25.60 8.16 4.54
C TYR A 150 25.57 8.90 5.88
N LEU A 151 26.68 8.81 6.60
CA LEU A 151 26.99 9.58 7.79
C LEU A 151 28.08 10.60 7.42
N HIS A 152 27.74 11.89 7.45
CA HIS A 152 28.71 12.94 7.12
C HIS A 152 29.87 12.98 8.12
N ALA A 153 31.10 13.06 7.60
CA ALA A 153 32.26 13.35 8.41
C ALA A 153 32.44 14.88 8.55
N GLN A 154 33.22 15.29 9.54
CA GLN A 154 33.64 16.69 9.69
C GLN A 154 34.55 17.14 8.54
N VAL A 155 35.29 16.20 7.95
CA VAL A 155 36.13 16.47 6.77
C VAL A 155 35.22 16.55 5.53
N MET A 156 35.22 17.71 4.89
CA MET A 156 34.38 17.95 3.71
C MET A 156 34.70 16.96 2.58
N GLY A 157 33.66 16.34 2.01
CA GLY A 157 33.79 15.33 0.96
C GLY A 157 34.05 13.91 1.47
N ARG A 158 34.23 13.71 2.78
CA ARG A 158 34.34 12.37 3.38
C ARG A 158 33.01 11.95 4.01
N TRP A 159 32.69 10.67 3.86
CA TRP A 159 31.50 10.05 4.41
C TRP A 159 31.84 8.72 5.07
N PHE A 160 31.07 8.34 6.08
CA PHE A 160 30.99 6.97 6.56
C PHE A 160 29.67 6.35 6.11
N TYR A 161 29.65 5.03 6.04
CA TYR A 161 28.57 4.25 5.45
C TYR A 161 27.98 3.37 6.53
N LEU A 162 26.74 3.67 6.95
CA LEU A 162 25.99 2.86 7.89
C LEU A 162 25.09 1.90 7.12
N TYR A 163 25.38 0.61 7.24
CA TYR A 163 24.56 -0.47 6.71
C TYR A 163 23.66 -1.02 7.80
N LEU A 164 22.39 -1.28 7.49
CA LEU A 164 21.40 -1.84 8.42
C LEU A 164 20.65 -3.00 7.80
N ILE A 165 20.35 -4.00 8.62
CA ILE A 165 19.38 -5.07 8.37
C ILE A 165 18.28 -4.95 9.41
N LEU A 166 17.07 -4.65 8.93
CA LEU A 166 15.86 -4.51 9.72
C LEU A 166 14.98 -5.76 9.57
N ASP A 167 14.50 -6.33 10.67
CA ASP A 167 13.45 -7.33 10.63
C ASP A 167 12.08 -6.67 10.38
N LEU A 168 11.40 -7.06 9.30
CA LEU A 168 10.17 -6.42 8.85
C LEU A 168 9.04 -6.51 9.89
N TYR A 169 8.90 -7.68 10.52
CA TYR A 169 7.81 -7.97 11.46
C TYR A 169 7.97 -7.17 12.76
N SER A 170 9.14 -7.28 13.38
CA SER A 170 9.41 -6.70 14.70
C SER A 170 9.90 -5.26 14.67
N ARG A 171 10.39 -4.79 13.51
CA ARG A 171 11.17 -3.55 13.35
C ARG A 171 12.53 -3.60 14.03
N LYS A 172 13.02 -4.75 14.49
CA LYS A 172 14.32 -4.83 15.16
C LYS A 172 15.44 -4.62 14.14
N ILE A 173 16.43 -3.79 14.45
CA ILE A 173 17.70 -3.79 13.72
C ILE A 173 18.43 -5.07 14.16
N VAL A 174 18.47 -6.06 13.28
CA VAL A 174 19.10 -7.37 13.55
C VAL A 174 20.57 -7.39 13.14
N GLY A 175 20.98 -6.50 12.23
CA GLY A 175 22.35 -6.37 11.78
C GLY A 175 22.70 -4.91 11.47
N TRP A 176 23.93 -4.51 11.77
CA TRP A 176 24.44 -3.21 11.39
C TRP A 176 25.97 -3.17 11.38
N GLU A 177 26.56 -2.35 10.50
CA GLU A 177 28.00 -2.05 10.49
C GLU A 177 28.25 -0.64 9.96
N VAL A 178 29.35 -0.02 10.38
CA VAL A 178 29.82 1.28 9.86
C VAL A 178 31.22 1.15 9.28
N HIS A 179 31.37 1.60 8.03
CA HIS A 179 32.61 1.55 7.26
C HIS A 179 32.95 2.92 6.67
N ASP A 180 34.19 3.11 6.24
CA ASP A 180 34.70 4.33 5.60
C ASP A 180 34.76 4.26 4.07
N ALA A 181 34.38 3.12 3.50
CA ALA A 181 34.17 2.93 2.07
C ALA A 181 32.94 2.05 1.80
N ASP A 182 32.32 2.23 0.63
CA ASP A 182 31.27 1.31 0.15
C ASP A 182 31.92 0.12 -0.58
N HIS A 183 31.83 -1.06 0.01
CA HIS A 183 32.38 -2.30 -0.54
C HIS A 183 31.41 -3.48 -0.36
N ALA A 184 31.31 -4.32 -1.39
CA ALA A 184 30.46 -5.51 -1.37
C ALA A 184 30.85 -6.50 -0.26
N ASP A 185 32.13 -6.55 0.12
CA ASP A 185 32.63 -7.42 1.18
C ASP A 185 32.06 -7.04 2.55
N HIS A 186 31.88 -5.74 2.82
CA HIS A 186 31.22 -5.25 4.02
C HIS A 186 29.78 -5.76 4.11
N ALA A 187 29.05 -5.70 3.00
CA ALA A 187 27.68 -6.20 2.96
C ALA A 187 27.62 -7.72 3.15
N ALA A 188 28.49 -8.49 2.50
CA ALA A 188 28.56 -9.94 2.67
C ALA A 188 28.90 -10.33 4.12
N HIS A 189 29.85 -9.62 4.74
CA HIS A 189 30.24 -9.84 6.13
C HIS A 189 29.10 -9.54 7.11
N LEU A 190 28.43 -8.40 6.93
CA LEU A 190 27.27 -8.03 7.75
C LEU A 190 26.15 -9.07 7.64
N VAL A 191 25.80 -9.52 6.43
CA VAL A 191 24.79 -10.56 6.23
C VAL A 191 25.19 -11.86 6.95
N ARG A 192 26.46 -12.29 6.81
CA ARG A 192 26.96 -13.51 7.47
C ARG A 192 26.87 -13.41 9.00
N ARG A 193 27.31 -12.29 9.58
CA ARG A 193 27.25 -12.05 11.03
C ARG A 193 25.83 -12.01 11.55
N THR A 194 24.94 -11.35 10.81
CA THR A 194 23.51 -11.25 11.15
C THR A 194 22.86 -12.62 11.11
N ALA A 195 23.13 -13.42 10.07
CA ALA A 195 22.63 -14.78 9.96
C ALA A 195 23.08 -15.68 11.11
N LEU A 196 24.33 -15.52 11.58
CA LEU A 196 24.84 -16.24 12.74
C LEU A 196 24.14 -15.80 14.03
N ALA A 197 24.06 -14.48 14.28
CA ALA A 197 23.47 -13.91 15.49
C ALA A 197 21.97 -14.24 15.63
N GLU A 198 21.25 -14.32 14.51
CA GLU A 198 19.82 -14.63 14.47
C GLU A 198 19.52 -16.14 14.35
N GLY A 199 20.57 -16.98 14.36
CA GLY A 199 20.44 -18.44 14.33
C GLY A 199 19.87 -18.98 13.02
N ILE A 200 20.05 -18.27 11.91
CA ILE A 200 19.43 -18.58 10.62
C ILE A 200 19.84 -19.96 10.11
N ALA A 201 21.07 -20.42 10.39
CA ALA A 201 21.54 -21.73 9.99
C ALA A 201 20.65 -22.87 10.52
N ALA A 202 20.10 -22.74 11.73
CA ALA A 202 19.26 -23.76 12.37
C ALA A 202 17.79 -23.74 11.92
N MET A 203 17.36 -22.72 11.16
CA MET A 203 15.96 -22.59 10.73
C MET A 203 15.66 -23.44 9.48
N GLY A 204 14.52 -24.12 9.44
CA GLY A 204 14.08 -24.87 8.25
C GLY A 204 13.74 -23.97 7.05
N VAL A 205 13.14 -22.80 7.32
CA VAL A 205 12.86 -21.76 6.31
C VAL A 205 13.72 -20.55 6.60
N LYS A 206 14.50 -20.11 5.61
CA LYS A 206 15.39 -18.94 5.73
C LYS A 206 14.66 -17.64 5.41
N PRO A 207 15.08 -16.49 5.95
CA PRO A 207 14.50 -15.21 5.61
C PRO A 207 14.69 -14.87 4.13
N VAL A 208 13.81 -14.01 3.63
CA VAL A 208 14.06 -13.22 2.42
C VAL A 208 14.81 -11.96 2.82
N LEU A 209 15.90 -11.63 2.14
CA LEU A 209 16.55 -10.33 2.26
C LEU A 209 16.09 -9.43 1.12
N HIS A 210 15.23 -8.47 1.44
CA HIS A 210 14.79 -7.43 0.52
C HIS A 210 15.69 -6.22 0.64
N GLY A 211 16.10 -5.61 -0.48
CA GLY A 211 16.69 -4.28 -0.45
C GLY A 211 16.44 -3.52 -1.73
N ASP A 212 17.00 -2.32 -1.79
CA ASP A 212 16.87 -1.47 -2.96
C ASP A 212 17.61 -2.04 -4.18
N ASN A 213 17.44 -1.38 -5.33
CA ASN A 213 18.12 -1.78 -6.56
C ASN A 213 19.61 -1.37 -6.63
N GLY A 214 20.21 -0.97 -5.50
CA GLY A 214 21.59 -0.52 -5.40
C GLY A 214 22.60 -1.57 -5.87
N SER A 215 23.77 -1.10 -6.29
CA SER A 215 24.86 -1.95 -6.79
C SER A 215 25.39 -2.92 -5.74
N THR A 216 25.42 -2.51 -4.47
CA THR A 216 26.04 -3.28 -3.39
C THR A 216 25.30 -4.59 -3.11
N LEU A 217 23.96 -4.59 -3.04
CA LEU A 217 23.17 -5.80 -2.83
C LEU A 217 23.12 -6.72 -4.07
N LYS A 218 23.43 -6.18 -5.25
CA LYS A 218 23.52 -6.93 -6.52
C LYS A 218 24.92 -7.44 -6.82
N ALA A 219 25.91 -7.06 -6.02
CA ALA A 219 27.28 -7.50 -6.22
C ALA A 219 27.35 -9.03 -6.09
N THR A 220 28.14 -9.66 -6.97
CA THR A 220 28.31 -11.12 -7.02
C THR A 220 28.70 -11.70 -5.67
N THR A 221 29.57 -11.02 -4.91
CA THR A 221 29.99 -11.45 -3.57
C THR A 221 28.81 -11.57 -2.60
N VAL A 222 27.90 -10.60 -2.60
CA VAL A 222 26.73 -10.60 -1.71
C VAL A 222 25.75 -11.69 -2.13
N LEU A 223 25.50 -11.82 -3.44
CA LEU A 223 24.64 -12.88 -3.97
C LEU A 223 25.18 -14.28 -3.66
N ALA A 224 26.49 -14.50 -3.78
CA ALA A 224 27.14 -15.76 -3.43
C ALA A 224 26.99 -16.07 -1.93
N MET A 225 27.17 -15.06 -1.08
CA MET A 225 26.96 -15.20 0.38
C MET A 225 25.52 -15.56 0.72
N LEU A 226 24.54 -14.86 0.11
CA LEU A 226 23.11 -15.15 0.32
C LEU A 226 22.76 -16.57 -0.11
N ASN A 227 23.27 -17.00 -1.27
CA ASN A 227 23.09 -18.37 -1.75
C ASN A 227 23.69 -19.40 -0.79
N TRP A 228 24.90 -19.17 -0.27
CA TRP A 228 25.54 -20.05 0.70
C TRP A 228 24.74 -20.18 2.02
N LEU A 229 24.10 -19.09 2.45
CA LEU A 229 23.24 -19.07 3.64
C LEU A 229 21.82 -19.60 3.38
N GLY A 230 21.45 -19.85 2.12
CA GLY A 230 20.09 -20.18 1.70
C GLY A 230 19.09 -19.02 1.83
N VAL A 231 19.56 -17.79 1.98
CA VAL A 231 18.75 -16.57 2.10
C VAL A 231 18.38 -16.09 0.70
N LYS A 232 17.09 -15.88 0.43
CA LYS A 232 16.63 -15.46 -0.91
C LYS A 232 16.73 -13.94 -1.05
N PRO A 233 17.43 -13.41 -2.08
CA PRO A 233 17.41 -11.97 -2.35
C PRO A 233 16.07 -11.54 -2.94
N SER A 234 15.64 -10.34 -2.59
CA SER A 234 14.53 -9.63 -3.21
C SER A 234 14.90 -8.17 -3.43
N TYR A 235 14.41 -7.58 -4.51
CA TYR A 235 14.75 -6.21 -4.89
C TYR A 235 13.50 -5.38 -5.13
N SER A 236 13.56 -4.11 -4.77
CA SER A 236 12.58 -3.10 -5.18
C SER A 236 12.45 -3.04 -6.71
N ARG A 237 11.40 -2.41 -7.24
CA ARG A 237 11.31 -2.15 -8.68
C ARG A 237 12.31 -1.07 -9.11
N PRO A 238 12.77 -1.07 -10.37
CA PRO A 238 13.66 -0.01 -10.85
C PRO A 238 13.02 1.37 -10.65
N ARG A 239 13.75 2.28 -9.97
CA ARG A 239 13.34 3.68 -9.73
C ARG A 239 12.10 3.87 -8.86
N VAL A 240 11.86 2.97 -7.90
CA VAL A 240 10.80 3.10 -6.88
C VAL A 240 11.43 2.94 -5.49
N SER A 241 11.63 4.06 -4.78
CA SER A 241 12.12 4.08 -3.39
C SER A 241 11.11 3.48 -2.41
N ASP A 242 9.82 3.58 -2.74
CA ASP A 242 8.71 3.23 -1.85
C ASP A 242 8.62 1.71 -1.57
N ASP A 243 9.28 0.88 -2.37
CA ASP A 243 9.25 -0.57 -2.20
C ASP A 243 10.10 -1.05 -0.99
N ASN A 244 10.88 -0.15 -0.34
CA ASN A 244 11.59 -0.36 0.94
C ASN A 244 11.15 0.63 2.04
N ALA A 245 9.85 0.92 2.12
CA ALA A 245 9.25 1.99 2.95
C ALA A 245 9.55 1.96 4.47
N TYR A 246 10.19 0.91 5.00
CA TYR A 246 10.46 0.77 6.43
C TYR A 246 11.87 1.21 6.85
N ALA A 247 12.83 1.22 5.92
CA ALA A 247 14.17 1.69 6.21
C ALA A 247 14.25 3.24 6.24
N GLU A 248 13.46 3.93 5.43
CA GLU A 248 13.46 5.39 5.40
C GLU A 248 13.01 6.04 6.73
N PRO A 249 11.87 5.63 7.35
CA PRO A 249 11.48 6.14 8.68
C PRO A 249 12.51 5.83 9.77
N LEU A 250 13.22 4.71 9.65
CA LEU A 250 14.30 4.33 10.56
C LEU A 250 15.45 5.34 10.48
N PHE A 251 15.94 5.64 9.28
CA PHE A 251 17.02 6.63 9.11
C PHE A 251 16.58 8.04 9.48
N ARG A 252 15.33 8.39 9.23
CA ARG A 252 14.77 9.64 9.74
C ARG A 252 14.80 9.67 11.26
N THR A 253 14.40 8.59 11.92
CA THR A 253 14.48 8.48 13.38
C THR A 253 15.92 8.63 13.87
N ALA A 254 16.89 8.05 13.17
CA ALA A 254 18.31 8.17 13.49
C ALA A 254 18.82 9.61 13.40
N LYS A 255 18.50 10.32 12.31
CA LYS A 255 19.01 11.67 12.02
C LYS A 255 18.34 12.78 12.83
N TYR A 256 17.15 12.55 13.38
CA TYR A 256 16.42 13.52 14.20
C TYR A 256 16.74 13.42 15.70
N ARG A 257 17.57 12.46 16.11
CA ARG A 257 17.99 12.30 17.50
C ARG A 257 18.96 13.44 17.89
N PRO A 258 18.82 14.05 19.07
CA PRO A 258 19.73 15.10 19.55
C PRO A 258 21.21 14.69 19.56
N GLU A 259 21.48 13.39 19.75
CA GLU A 259 22.81 12.81 19.78
C GLU A 259 23.43 12.64 18.38
N PHE A 260 22.65 12.85 17.30
CA PHE A 260 23.18 12.87 15.94
C PHE A 260 24.02 14.13 15.72
N PRO A 261 25.31 14.02 15.37
CA PRO A 261 26.19 15.18 15.30
C PRO A 261 25.86 16.05 14.08
N ALA A 262 25.37 17.26 14.31
CA ALA A 262 25.01 18.21 13.24
C ALA A 262 26.19 18.70 12.39
N LYS A 263 27.42 18.62 12.93
CA LYS A 263 28.67 18.96 12.21
C LYS A 263 29.37 17.73 11.62
N GLY A 264 28.84 16.54 11.85
CA GLY A 264 29.38 15.29 11.37
C GLY A 264 30.29 14.61 12.37
N PHE A 265 30.64 13.37 12.04
CA PHE A 265 31.54 12.53 12.84
C PHE A 265 32.99 12.91 12.58
N ALA A 266 33.81 13.00 13.64
CA ALA A 266 35.22 13.35 13.49
C ALA A 266 36.00 12.22 12.79
N ASP A 267 35.69 10.98 13.14
CA ASP A 267 36.36 9.77 12.69
C ASP A 267 35.40 8.57 12.64
N LEU A 268 35.91 7.45 12.14
CA LEU A 268 35.14 6.22 11.96
C LEU A 268 34.70 5.61 13.31
N ASP A 269 35.50 5.75 14.35
CA ASP A 269 35.23 5.16 15.66
C ASP A 269 34.12 5.91 16.40
N GLN A 270 34.05 7.24 16.25
CA GLN A 270 32.90 8.02 16.72
C GLN A 270 31.62 7.65 15.98
N ALA A 271 31.68 7.44 14.66
CA ALA A 271 30.53 7.00 13.88
C ALA A 271 30.05 5.61 14.34
N ARG A 272 30.98 4.67 14.59
CA ARG A 272 30.69 3.33 15.13
C ARG A 272 30.10 3.38 16.54
N THR A 273 30.68 4.19 17.42
CA THR A 273 30.23 4.36 18.81
C THR A 273 28.81 4.92 18.84
N TRP A 274 28.54 5.95 18.05
CA TRP A 274 27.20 6.50 17.91
C TRP A 274 26.22 5.47 17.35
N ALA A 275 26.59 4.74 16.29
CA ALA A 275 25.72 3.73 15.70
C ALA A 275 25.39 2.61 16.70
N ALA A 276 26.36 2.15 17.50
CA ALA A 276 26.12 1.18 18.57
C ALA A 276 25.09 1.68 19.59
N GLY A 277 25.27 2.92 20.08
CA GLY A 277 24.35 3.55 21.02
C GLY A 277 22.96 3.74 20.42
N PHE A 278 22.87 4.19 19.16
CA PHE A 278 21.61 4.34 18.44
C PHE A 278 20.88 3.02 18.29
N VAL A 279 21.55 1.96 17.84
CA VAL A 279 20.95 0.64 17.62
C VAL A 279 20.46 0.05 18.95
N HIS A 280 21.23 0.17 20.02
CA HIS A 280 20.82 -0.28 21.35
C HIS A 280 19.55 0.44 21.79
N TRP A 281 19.57 1.78 21.79
CA TRP A 281 18.40 2.58 22.14
C TRP A 281 17.18 2.23 21.27
N TYR A 282 17.37 2.11 19.95
CA TYR A 282 16.28 1.83 19.04
C TYR A 282 15.65 0.46 19.30
N ASN A 283 16.47 -0.57 19.56
CA ASN A 283 15.97 -1.91 19.78
C ASN A 283 15.32 -2.12 21.15
N PHE A 284 15.81 -1.47 22.20
CA PHE A 284 15.42 -1.79 23.59
C PHE A 284 14.61 -0.68 24.28
N ASP A 285 14.89 0.59 23.98
CA ASP A 285 14.27 1.73 24.67
C ASP A 285 13.15 2.36 23.83
N HIS A 286 13.36 2.50 22.52
CA HIS A 286 12.45 3.20 21.63
C HIS A 286 11.07 2.51 21.60
N ARG A 287 10.02 3.28 21.93
CA ARG A 287 8.63 2.81 21.89
C ARG A 287 8.08 3.07 20.50
N HIS A 288 8.21 2.08 19.64
CA HIS A 288 7.97 2.25 18.21
C HIS A 288 6.46 2.26 17.88
N SER A 289 5.98 3.36 17.32
CA SER A 289 4.54 3.59 17.08
C SER A 289 3.92 2.56 16.13
N GLY A 290 4.65 2.18 15.08
CA GLY A 290 4.24 1.18 14.08
C GLY A 290 4.09 -0.24 14.63
N ILE A 291 4.46 -0.47 15.90
CA ILE A 291 4.28 -1.75 16.61
C ILE A 291 3.57 -1.57 17.95
N ARG A 292 2.67 -0.58 18.04
CA ARG A 292 1.90 -0.29 19.26
C ARG A 292 2.78 0.02 20.48
N TYR A 293 3.88 0.72 20.27
CA TYR A 293 4.74 1.25 21.33
C TYR A 293 5.33 0.18 22.24
N VAL A 294 5.50 -1.06 21.77
CA VAL A 294 6.50 -1.96 22.36
C VAL A 294 7.86 -1.63 21.76
N SER A 295 8.93 -2.08 22.40
CA SER A 295 10.26 -2.00 21.78
C SER A 295 10.39 -3.02 20.65
N PRO A 296 11.19 -2.75 19.62
CA PRO A 296 11.46 -3.72 18.56
C PRO A 296 11.96 -5.06 19.09
N SER A 297 12.82 -5.06 20.12
CA SER A 297 13.33 -6.27 20.77
C SER A 297 12.22 -7.08 21.45
N GLN A 298 11.32 -6.43 22.20
CA GLN A 298 10.17 -7.09 22.82
C GLN A 298 9.27 -7.78 21.79
N ARG A 299 8.97 -7.10 20.67
CA ARG A 299 8.18 -7.73 19.60
C ARG A 299 8.94 -8.87 18.93
N HIS A 300 10.24 -8.74 18.76
CA HIS A 300 11.07 -9.78 18.17
C HIS A 300 11.13 -11.04 19.05
N ALA A 301 11.11 -10.89 20.37
CA ALA A 301 11.06 -11.98 21.34
C ALA A 301 9.65 -12.60 21.50
N GLY A 302 8.60 -11.91 21.07
CA GLY A 302 7.21 -12.34 21.23
C GLY A 302 6.52 -11.84 22.51
N ASP A 303 7.16 -10.93 23.25
CA ASP A 303 6.63 -10.38 24.51
C ASP A 303 5.50 -9.35 24.30
N ASP A 304 5.30 -8.92 23.06
CA ASP A 304 4.37 -7.85 22.72
C ASP A 304 2.93 -8.16 23.12
N HIS A 305 2.49 -9.41 22.97
CA HIS A 305 1.15 -9.85 23.32
C HIS A 305 0.84 -9.60 24.80
N ALA A 306 1.72 -10.06 25.70
CA ALA A 306 1.54 -9.89 27.14
C ALA A 306 1.59 -8.42 27.54
N ILE A 307 2.56 -7.66 27.01
CA ILE A 307 2.71 -6.23 27.29
C ILE A 307 1.47 -5.45 26.86
N LEU A 308 0.97 -5.72 25.66
CA LEU A 308 -0.18 -5.03 25.09
C LEU A 308 -1.48 -5.39 25.80
N ALA A 309 -1.66 -6.66 26.18
CA ALA A 309 -2.80 -7.10 27.00
C ALA A 309 -2.83 -6.39 28.36
N ALA A 310 -1.68 -6.30 29.04
CA ALA A 310 -1.56 -5.59 30.32
C ALA A 310 -1.90 -4.10 30.18
N ARG A 311 -1.42 -3.44 29.12
CA ARG A 311 -1.77 -2.04 28.81
C ARG A 311 -3.26 -1.86 28.51
N HIS A 312 -3.86 -2.81 27.78
CA HIS A 312 -5.29 -2.78 27.50
C HIS A 312 -6.13 -2.86 28.78
N ALA A 313 -5.81 -3.82 29.65
CA ALA A 313 -6.46 -3.98 30.95
C ALA A 313 -6.35 -2.70 31.81
N LEU A 314 -5.14 -2.13 31.90
CA LEU A 314 -4.91 -0.88 32.63
C LEU A 314 -5.76 0.28 32.11
N TYR A 315 -5.81 0.47 30.78
CA TYR A 315 -6.60 1.54 30.17
C TYR A 315 -8.10 1.35 30.39
N ARG A 316 -8.57 0.10 30.40
CA ARG A 316 -9.95 -0.23 30.72
C ARG A 316 -10.31 0.12 32.17
N THR A 317 -9.51 -0.33 33.13
CA THR A 317 -9.72 0.00 34.54
C THR A 317 -9.68 1.51 34.77
N ALA A 318 -8.74 2.23 34.14
CA ALA A 318 -8.68 3.69 34.25
C ALA A 318 -9.93 4.37 33.68
N ARG A 319 -10.47 3.87 32.56
CA ARG A 319 -11.71 4.35 31.96
C ARG A 319 -12.93 4.08 32.85
N GLU A 320 -13.01 2.91 33.45
CA GLU A 320 -14.08 2.54 34.39
C GLU A 320 -14.06 3.44 35.63
N LEU A 321 -12.87 3.80 36.14
CA LEU A 321 -12.72 4.70 37.29
C LEU A 321 -13.10 6.16 37.01
N ASN A 322 -12.88 6.66 35.80
CA ASN A 322 -13.22 8.04 35.45
C ASN A 322 -13.68 8.19 33.99
N PRO A 323 -14.91 7.78 33.65
CA PRO A 323 -15.37 7.74 32.27
C PRO A 323 -15.34 9.11 31.57
N ALA A 324 -15.52 10.20 32.32
CA ALA A 324 -15.54 11.57 31.78
C ALA A 324 -14.22 12.02 31.14
N ARG A 325 -13.09 11.35 31.42
CA ARG A 325 -11.79 11.62 30.76
C ARG A 325 -11.70 11.07 29.34
N TRP A 326 -12.66 10.25 28.90
CA TRP A 326 -12.67 9.63 27.58
C TRP A 326 -13.90 10.05 26.79
N SER A 327 -13.70 10.74 25.67
CA SER A 327 -14.75 11.08 24.71
C SER A 327 -15.10 9.93 23.76
N GLY A 328 -14.33 8.83 23.77
CA GLY A 328 -14.48 7.68 22.90
C GLY A 328 -13.72 6.46 23.40
N ASP A 329 -13.26 5.61 22.48
CA ASP A 329 -12.53 4.41 22.84
C ASP A 329 -11.13 4.68 23.39
N THR A 330 -10.66 3.75 24.23
CA THR A 330 -9.28 3.77 24.69
C THR A 330 -8.33 3.52 23.53
N ARG A 331 -7.07 3.91 23.70
CA ARG A 331 -6.01 3.62 22.74
C ARG A 331 -6.02 2.14 22.31
N ASN A 332 -5.85 1.90 21.01
CA ASN A 332 -5.79 0.54 20.47
C ASN A 332 -4.48 -0.15 20.90
N TRP A 333 -4.62 -1.14 21.78
CA TRP A 333 -3.57 -2.02 22.27
C TRP A 333 -3.70 -3.45 21.73
N SER A 334 -4.40 -3.66 20.62
CA SER A 334 -4.45 -4.97 19.99
C SER A 334 -3.10 -5.30 19.35
N PRO A 335 -2.58 -6.54 19.49
CA PRO A 335 -1.37 -6.97 18.81
C PRO A 335 -1.46 -6.77 17.30
N ILE A 336 -0.32 -6.48 16.69
CA ILE A 336 -0.23 -6.40 15.22
C ILE A 336 0.09 -7.80 14.69
N GLY A 337 -0.75 -8.30 13.80
CA GLY A 337 -0.52 -9.55 13.08
C GLY A 337 0.56 -9.43 12.00
N ALA A 338 0.28 -10.04 10.84
CA ALA A 338 1.21 -10.03 9.72
C ALA A 338 1.55 -8.61 9.24
N VAL A 339 2.79 -8.42 8.84
CA VAL A 339 3.31 -7.18 8.26
C VAL A 339 3.66 -7.44 6.81
N THR A 340 3.17 -6.60 5.90
CA THR A 340 3.51 -6.68 4.48
C THR A 340 4.60 -5.67 4.14
N LEU A 341 5.52 -6.06 3.26
CA LEU A 341 6.57 -5.18 2.76
C LEU A 341 5.96 -4.03 1.95
N ASN A 342 5.02 -4.37 1.06
CA ASN A 342 4.23 -3.44 0.27
C ASN A 342 2.74 -3.61 0.59
N PRO A 343 1.89 -2.57 0.49
CA PRO A 343 0.46 -2.70 0.73
C PRO A 343 -0.14 -3.84 -0.10
N GLU A 344 -0.89 -4.72 0.55
CA GLU A 344 -1.50 -5.89 -0.09
C GLU A 344 -2.95 -6.06 0.37
N ARG A 345 -3.77 -6.77 -0.41
CA ARG A 345 -5.18 -7.03 -0.07
C ARG A 345 -5.31 -7.95 1.16
N ASP A 346 -6.23 -7.63 2.06
CA ASP A 346 -6.52 -8.43 3.26
C ASP A 346 -6.83 -9.90 2.97
N SER A 347 -7.47 -10.20 1.83
CA SER A 347 -7.76 -11.57 1.41
C SER A 347 -6.48 -12.39 1.17
N ILE A 348 -5.45 -11.77 0.57
CA ILE A 348 -4.16 -12.42 0.31
C ILE A 348 -3.40 -12.64 1.62
N ILE A 349 -3.45 -11.65 2.54
CA ILE A 349 -2.86 -11.77 3.87
C ILE A 349 -3.49 -12.94 4.64
N LYS A 350 -4.82 -13.05 4.63
CA LYS A 350 -5.54 -14.16 5.28
C LYS A 350 -5.17 -15.51 4.68
N THR A 351 -5.12 -15.64 3.35
CA THR A 351 -4.70 -16.89 2.69
C THR A 351 -3.27 -17.28 3.04
N HIS A 352 -2.35 -16.31 3.08
CA HIS A 352 -0.95 -16.54 3.46
C HIS A 352 -0.83 -17.03 4.91
N LEU A 353 -1.58 -16.41 5.83
CA LEU A 353 -1.64 -16.84 7.22
C LEU A 353 -2.23 -18.25 7.36
N ALA A 354 -3.30 -18.56 6.63
CA ALA A 354 -3.91 -19.89 6.64
C ALA A 354 -2.97 -20.99 6.14
N GLY A 355 -2.14 -20.70 5.12
CA GLY A 355 -1.13 -21.63 4.61
C GLY A 355 -0.02 -21.93 5.62
N ASN A 356 0.36 -20.97 6.48
CA ASN A 356 1.34 -21.17 7.55
C ASN A 356 0.79 -21.95 8.76
N HIS A 357 -0.53 -22.11 8.87
CA HIS A 357 -1.18 -22.91 9.93
C HIS A 357 -1.37 -24.38 9.55
N ILE A 358 -1.08 -24.77 8.31
CA ILE A 358 -1.01 -26.18 7.93
C ILE A 358 0.35 -26.69 8.42
N GLN A 359 0.41 -27.20 9.65
CA GLN A 359 1.53 -28.03 10.07
C GLN A 359 1.73 -29.13 9.02
N PRO A 360 2.96 -29.41 8.57
CA PRO A 360 3.20 -30.65 7.84
C PRO A 360 2.86 -31.78 8.82
N LEU A 361 1.75 -32.46 8.56
CA LEU A 361 1.49 -33.77 9.14
C LEU A 361 2.74 -34.61 8.90
N ALA A 362 3.35 -35.03 10.01
CA ALA A 362 4.53 -35.87 10.01
C ALA A 362 4.34 -37.06 9.05
N ALA A 363 5.35 -37.29 8.22
CA ALA A 363 5.56 -38.53 7.48
C ALA A 363 6.94 -39.07 7.87
#